data_AF-A0A8J2SLA1-F1
#
_entry.id   AF-A0A8J2SLA1-F1
#
_cell.length_a   1.000
_cell.length_b   1.000
_cell.length_c   1.000
_cell.angle_alpha   90.00
_cell.angle_beta   90.00
_cell.angle_gamma   90.00
#
_symmetry.space_group_name_H-M   'P 1'
#
loop_
_entity.id
_entity.type
_entity.pdbx_description
1 polymer ?
#
loop_
_entity_poly.entity_id
_entity_poly.type
_entity_poly.pdbx_seq_one_letter_code
_entity_poly.pdbx_strand_id
1 'polypeptide(L)'
;MRRRLIPACVLGGTMGLQLTDTYHSLLKAVPRPPPLTSALPMCYSSPLTDAHKALRPAATQDVRTSCALFAAKATADEAPKRRACLASLWLAYGMLDECHALVVAESYSGSDAAYIHALLHRKEGAFVGEFSMTGWANSKYWWGVLGAHPLFEAVAVAAAEMPREPSPLLEDWHLDGWDPYAFVDLCAAAHASGDETAMAYCRAVAEVEWDLLHGHILAGLE
;
A
#
# COMPACT_ATOMS: atom_id res chain seq x y z
N MET A 1 -19.33 21.53 -1.97
CA MET A 1 -20.44 21.26 -1.05
C MET A 1 -19.90 20.55 0.19
N ARG A 2 -20.22 21.12 1.36
CA ARG A 2 -20.01 20.70 2.77
C ARG A 2 -19.01 19.57 3.09
N ARG A 3 -17.80 19.96 3.50
CA ARG A 3 -16.91 19.17 4.38
C ARG A 3 -17.60 19.04 5.74
N ARG A 4 -17.85 17.81 6.21
CA ARG A 4 -18.20 17.56 7.61
C ARG A 4 -16.91 17.58 8.44
N LEU A 5 -16.80 18.57 9.31
CA LEU A 5 -15.82 18.58 10.40
C LEU A 5 -16.22 17.49 11.41
N ILE A 6 -15.31 16.56 11.69
CA ILE A 6 -15.44 15.59 12.77
C ILE A 6 -15.08 16.32 14.08
N PRO A 7 -15.83 16.16 15.18
CA PRO A 7 -15.55 16.86 16.43
C PRO A 7 -14.34 16.24 17.13
N ALA A 8 -13.39 17.09 17.51
CA ALA A 8 -12.27 16.72 18.36
C ALA A 8 -12.77 16.35 19.77
N CYS A 9 -12.76 15.06 20.10
CA CYS A 9 -12.90 14.62 21.49
C CYS A 9 -11.51 14.54 22.11
N VAL A 10 -11.26 15.47 23.02
CA VAL A 10 -10.07 15.55 23.88
C VAL A 10 -10.07 14.37 24.84
N LEU A 11 -8.92 13.69 24.99
CA LEU A 11 -8.30 13.23 26.25
C LEU A 11 -7.05 12.39 25.94
N GLY A 12 -5.85 13.01 25.96
CA GLY A 12 -4.60 12.26 25.75
C GLY A 12 -3.33 13.05 25.42
N GLY A 13 -3.09 14.22 26.04
CA GLY A 13 -1.79 14.91 26.01
C GLY A 13 -1.43 15.60 24.68
N THR A 14 -0.80 16.77 24.78
CA THR A 14 -0.31 17.59 23.65
C THR A 14 0.50 16.83 22.59
N MET A 15 1.10 15.69 22.95
CA MET A 15 1.86 14.83 22.05
C MET A 15 1.00 13.97 21.11
N GLY A 16 -0.25 13.65 21.49
CA GLY A 16 -1.19 12.90 20.63
C GLY A 16 -1.68 13.72 19.43
N LEU A 17 -1.99 15.01 19.66
CA LEU A 17 -2.39 15.95 18.61
C LEU A 17 -1.28 16.18 17.56
N GLN A 18 -0.03 16.29 18.02
CA GLN A 18 1.11 16.55 17.14
C GLN A 18 1.46 15.35 16.23
N LEU A 19 1.18 14.12 16.69
CA LEU A 19 1.37 12.89 15.91
C LEU A 19 0.40 12.80 14.74
N THR A 20 -0.88 13.03 15.03
CA THR A 20 -1.97 12.99 14.04
C THR A 20 -1.75 14.06 12.97
N ASP A 21 -1.34 15.28 13.37
CA ASP A 21 -1.01 16.36 12.43
C ASP A 21 0.20 16.03 11.53
N THR A 22 1.25 15.43 12.09
CA THR A 22 2.45 15.02 11.33
C THR A 22 2.10 13.90 10.35
N TYR A 23 1.36 12.89 10.80
CA TYR A 23 0.90 11.79 9.97
C TYR A 23 0.00 12.27 8.82
N HIS A 24 -0.97 13.15 9.09
CA HIS A 24 -1.79 13.76 8.05
C HIS A 24 -0.99 14.64 7.09
N SER A 25 0.08 15.29 7.56
CA SER A 25 0.96 16.08 6.71
C SER A 25 1.79 15.20 5.77
N LEU A 26 2.30 14.07 6.27
CA LEU A 26 2.97 13.06 5.44
C LEU A 26 2.02 12.49 4.40
N LEU A 27 0.79 12.14 4.78
CA LEU A 27 -0.22 11.66 3.84
C LEU A 27 -0.49 12.62 2.68
N LYS A 28 -0.55 13.94 2.97
CA LYS A 28 -0.73 14.97 1.94
C LYS A 28 0.49 15.11 1.01
N ALA A 29 1.66 14.69 1.47
CA ALA A 29 2.90 14.76 0.70
C ALA A 29 3.19 13.48 -0.11
N VAL A 30 2.34 12.45 -0.02
CA VAL A 30 2.47 11.23 -0.84
C VAL A 30 2.27 11.58 -2.31
N PRO A 31 3.20 11.21 -3.22
CA PRO A 31 3.01 11.38 -4.66
C PRO A 31 1.83 10.55 -5.18
N ARG A 32 0.95 11.18 -5.96
CA ARG A 32 -0.29 10.56 -6.45
C ARG A 32 -0.56 10.91 -7.93
N PRO A 33 -0.90 9.93 -8.79
CA PRO A 33 -0.85 8.49 -8.53
C PRO A 33 0.59 7.97 -8.43
N PRO A 34 0.90 7.03 -7.53
CA PRO A 34 2.21 6.39 -7.52
C PRO A 34 2.41 5.57 -8.81
N PRO A 35 3.67 5.32 -9.22
CA PRO A 35 3.94 4.42 -10.34
C PRO A 35 3.38 3.03 -10.05
N LEU A 36 2.96 2.33 -11.11
CA LEU A 36 2.33 1.00 -11.02
C LEU A 36 3.31 0.01 -10.39
N THR A 37 4.53 -0.01 -10.92
CA THR A 37 5.67 -0.78 -10.44
C THR A 37 6.74 0.14 -9.86
N SER A 38 7.55 -0.39 -8.96
CA SER A 38 8.78 0.22 -8.47
C SER A 38 9.79 0.34 -9.61
N ALA A 39 10.66 1.35 -9.52
CA ALA A 39 11.81 1.49 -10.41
C ALA A 39 12.98 0.57 -10.02
N LEU A 40 12.97 0.05 -8.79
CA LEU A 40 14.05 -0.75 -8.22
C LEU A 40 13.49 -2.04 -7.59
N PRO A 41 14.21 -3.17 -7.68
CA PRO A 41 13.87 -4.36 -6.93
C PRO A 41 14.01 -4.11 -5.43
N MET A 42 13.26 -4.84 -4.60
CA MET A 42 13.57 -4.88 -3.17
C MET A 42 14.94 -5.50 -2.93
N CYS A 43 15.68 -4.94 -1.98
CA CYS A 43 16.84 -5.57 -1.40
C CYS A 43 16.40 -6.30 -0.13
N TYR A 44 16.03 -7.56 -0.30
CA TYR A 44 15.75 -8.54 0.75
C TYR A 44 16.89 -8.75 1.78
N SER A 45 18.03 -8.06 1.62
CA SER A 45 19.17 -8.11 2.52
C SER A 45 19.32 -6.79 3.30
N SER A 46 19.47 -6.93 4.62
CA SER A 46 19.92 -5.86 5.50
C SER A 46 21.43 -6.01 5.76
N PRO A 47 22.22 -4.93 5.71
CA PRO A 47 21.81 -3.54 5.50
C PRO A 47 21.70 -3.16 4.03
N LEU A 48 20.79 -2.21 3.74
CA LEU A 48 20.64 -1.62 2.42
C LEU A 48 21.92 -0.92 1.98
N THR A 49 22.29 -1.07 0.70
CA THR A 49 23.49 -0.44 0.13
C THR A 49 23.33 1.07 0.03
N ASP A 50 24.44 1.81 -0.01
CA ASP A 50 24.38 3.29 -0.10
C ASP A 50 23.74 3.79 -1.40
N ALA A 51 23.82 3.01 -2.49
CA ALA A 51 23.09 3.26 -3.73
C ALA A 51 21.57 3.19 -3.53
N HIS A 52 21.08 2.18 -2.78
CA HIS A 52 19.66 2.11 -2.41
C HIS A 52 19.25 3.22 -1.44
N LYS A 53 20.16 3.72 -0.61
CA LYS A 53 19.89 4.87 0.26
C LYS A 53 19.81 6.20 -0.50
N ALA A 54 20.60 6.36 -1.56
CA ALA A 54 20.67 7.59 -2.35
C ALA A 54 19.44 7.81 -3.24
N LEU A 55 18.73 6.75 -3.61
CA LEU A 55 17.52 6.80 -4.44
C LEU A 55 16.24 7.13 -3.65
N ARG A 56 16.40 7.43 -2.35
CA ARG A 56 15.28 7.62 -1.43
C ARG A 56 14.76 9.05 -1.43
N PRO A 57 13.43 9.25 -1.42
CA PRO A 57 12.87 10.58 -1.24
C PRO A 57 13.30 11.21 0.09
N ALA A 58 13.49 12.53 0.13
CA ALA A 58 13.82 13.26 1.37
C ALA A 58 12.77 13.06 2.48
N ALA A 59 11.50 12.84 2.10
CA ALA A 59 10.38 12.55 3.01
C ALA A 59 10.60 11.28 3.88
N THR A 60 11.54 10.40 3.51
CA THR A 60 11.82 9.16 4.26
C THR A 60 12.35 9.42 5.67
N GLN A 61 13.06 10.53 5.92
CA GLN A 61 13.51 10.88 7.27
C GLN A 61 12.36 11.32 8.18
N ASP A 62 11.38 12.05 7.64
CA ASP A 62 10.20 12.50 8.37
C ASP A 62 9.25 11.32 8.66
N VAL A 63 9.10 10.40 7.69
CA VAL A 63 8.38 9.14 7.92
C VAL A 63 9.08 8.34 9.01
N ARG A 64 10.41 8.12 8.95
CA ARG A 64 11.20 7.43 10.01
C ARG A 64 11.00 8.02 11.39
N THR A 65 11.04 9.35 11.50
CA THR A 65 10.87 10.05 12.78
C THR A 65 9.44 9.85 13.31
N SER A 66 8.45 9.88 12.42
CA SER A 66 7.05 9.57 12.76
C SER A 66 6.86 8.10 13.16
N CYS A 67 7.58 7.16 12.52
CA CYS A 67 7.56 5.73 12.84
C CYS A 67 7.91 5.45 14.30
N ALA A 68 9.00 6.06 14.78
CA ALA A 68 9.51 5.85 16.13
C ALA A 68 8.49 6.28 17.20
N LEU A 69 7.67 7.29 16.88
CA LEU A 69 6.63 7.81 17.75
C LEU A 69 5.38 6.90 17.82
N PHE A 70 5.00 6.24 16.72
CA PHE A 70 3.89 5.28 16.70
C PHE A 70 4.20 4.00 17.49
N ALA A 71 5.47 3.56 17.54
CA ALA A 71 5.87 2.34 18.22
C ALA A 71 6.01 2.49 19.74
N ALA A 72 6.43 3.65 20.24
CA ALA A 72 6.82 3.85 21.64
C ALA A 72 5.68 3.79 22.67
N LYS A 73 4.41 3.71 22.23
CA LYS A 73 3.22 3.74 23.11
C LYS A 73 2.21 2.62 22.87
N ALA A 74 2.51 1.67 21.98
CA ALA A 74 1.57 0.63 21.62
C ALA A 74 1.50 -0.47 22.69
N THR A 75 0.29 -0.91 23.05
CA THR A 75 0.12 -2.21 23.69
C THR A 75 0.51 -3.35 22.73
N ALA A 76 0.71 -4.57 23.25
CA ALA A 76 1.04 -5.72 22.42
C ALA A 76 -0.01 -5.98 21.32
N ASP A 77 -1.29 -5.76 21.62
CA ASP A 77 -2.40 -5.98 20.69
C ASP A 77 -2.52 -4.88 19.64
N GLU A 78 -2.17 -3.63 19.98
CA GLU A 78 -2.17 -2.51 19.03
C GLU A 78 -0.95 -2.49 18.11
N ALA A 79 0.16 -3.10 18.54
CA ALA A 79 1.44 -2.98 17.84
C ALA A 79 1.38 -3.49 16.38
N PRO A 80 0.74 -4.64 16.05
CA PRO A 80 0.59 -5.10 14.67
C PRO A 80 -0.16 -4.09 13.80
N LYS A 81 -1.26 -3.52 14.30
CA LYS A 81 -2.08 -2.57 13.54
C LYS A 81 -1.37 -1.24 13.30
N ARG A 82 -0.62 -0.76 14.29
CA ARG A 82 0.25 0.43 14.14
C ARG A 82 1.39 0.18 13.15
N ARG A 83 1.98 -1.03 13.13
CA ARG A 83 2.97 -1.43 12.13
C ARG A 83 2.38 -1.46 10.72
N ALA A 84 1.19 -2.06 10.55
CA ALA A 84 0.49 -2.08 9.27
C ALA A 84 0.16 -0.66 8.78
N CYS A 85 -0.36 0.18 9.67
CA CYS A 85 -0.62 1.60 9.40
C CYS A 85 0.64 2.31 8.87
N LEU A 86 1.77 2.10 9.52
CA LEU A 86 3.03 2.67 9.11
C LEU A 86 3.58 2.07 7.80
N ALA A 87 3.47 0.76 7.63
CA ALA A 87 3.91 0.08 6.42
C ALA A 87 3.15 0.57 5.19
N SER A 88 1.83 0.83 5.33
CA SER A 88 1.05 1.42 4.25
C SER A 88 1.58 2.80 3.83
N LEU A 89 2.05 3.65 4.76
CA LEU A 89 2.73 4.91 4.40
C LEU A 89 4.02 4.67 3.64
N TRP A 90 4.86 3.73 4.11
CA TRP A 90 6.11 3.39 3.41
C TRP A 90 5.86 2.91 1.99
N LEU A 91 4.84 2.07 1.80
CA LEU A 91 4.39 1.61 0.49
C LEU A 91 4.04 2.79 -0.43
N ALA A 92 3.34 3.80 0.10
CA ALA A 92 2.94 4.99 -0.64
C ALA A 92 4.13 5.84 -1.13
N TYR A 93 5.23 5.86 -0.34
CA TYR A 93 6.49 6.51 -0.73
C TYR A 93 7.40 5.63 -1.61
N GLY A 94 6.95 4.43 -1.99
CA GLY A 94 7.75 3.48 -2.79
C GLY A 94 8.88 2.80 -2.00
N MET A 95 8.82 2.84 -0.67
CA MET A 95 9.85 2.31 0.22
C MET A 95 9.53 0.85 0.56
N LEU A 96 9.71 -0.02 -0.43
CA LEU A 96 9.27 -1.41 -0.34
C LEU A 96 10.03 -2.18 0.76
N ASP A 97 11.35 -2.04 0.89
CA ASP A 97 12.13 -2.74 1.93
C ASP A 97 11.63 -2.43 3.35
N GLU A 98 11.40 -1.14 3.66
CA GLU A 98 10.83 -0.71 4.94
C GLU A 98 9.43 -1.24 5.18
N CYS A 99 8.59 -1.18 4.15
CA CYS A 99 7.23 -1.67 4.22
C CYS A 99 7.23 -3.17 4.52
N HIS A 100 8.02 -3.95 3.78
CA HIS A 100 8.17 -5.40 3.95
C HIS A 100 8.62 -5.76 5.38
N ALA A 101 9.68 -5.11 5.87
CA ALA A 101 10.22 -5.37 7.20
C ALA A 101 9.22 -5.16 8.35
N LEU A 102 8.23 -4.27 8.17
CA LEU A 102 7.22 -3.98 9.18
C LEU A 102 6.08 -5.00 9.22
N VAL A 103 5.74 -5.62 8.09
CA VAL A 103 4.56 -6.49 7.98
C VAL A 103 4.89 -7.98 7.93
N VAL A 104 6.11 -8.35 7.51
CA VAL A 104 6.48 -9.76 7.25
C VAL A 104 6.19 -10.69 8.44
N ALA A 105 6.49 -10.27 9.66
CA ALA A 105 6.28 -11.07 10.87
C ALA A 105 4.79 -11.30 11.21
N GLU A 106 3.92 -10.38 10.80
CA GLU A 106 2.47 -10.43 11.09
C GLU A 106 1.65 -10.91 9.89
N SER A 107 2.26 -11.08 8.72
CA SER A 107 1.52 -11.38 7.49
C SER A 107 0.92 -12.78 7.50
N TYR A 108 1.47 -13.70 8.29
CA TYR A 108 0.92 -15.05 8.46
C TYR A 108 -0.16 -15.15 9.54
N SER A 109 -0.36 -14.09 10.33
CA SER A 109 -1.31 -14.03 11.46
C SER A 109 -2.39 -12.95 11.31
N GLY A 110 -2.24 -12.01 10.37
CA GLY A 110 -3.11 -10.84 10.26
C GLY A 110 -3.50 -10.46 8.84
N SER A 111 -4.77 -10.13 8.65
CA SER A 111 -5.35 -9.79 7.34
C SER A 111 -4.79 -8.48 6.76
N ASP A 112 -4.72 -7.41 7.54
CA ASP A 112 -4.22 -6.11 7.03
C ASP A 112 -2.74 -6.18 6.63
N ALA A 113 -1.93 -6.91 7.41
CA ALA A 113 -0.51 -7.10 7.12
C ALA A 113 -0.31 -7.91 5.83
N ALA A 114 -1.03 -9.02 5.66
CA ALA A 114 -1.02 -9.81 4.43
C ALA A 114 -1.48 -9.00 3.21
N TYR A 115 -2.49 -8.15 3.37
CA TYR A 115 -2.96 -7.24 2.32
C TYR A 115 -1.85 -6.28 1.87
N ILE A 116 -1.20 -5.58 2.82
CA ILE A 116 -0.08 -4.68 2.51
C ILE A 116 1.06 -5.45 1.83
N HIS A 117 1.36 -6.65 2.29
CA HIS A 117 2.40 -7.51 1.73
C HIS A 117 2.10 -7.85 0.26
N ALA A 118 0.85 -8.18 -0.05
CA ALA A 118 0.42 -8.45 -1.42
C ALA A 118 0.53 -7.21 -2.33
N LEU A 119 0.15 -6.03 -1.84
CA LEU A 119 0.28 -4.76 -2.58
C LEU A 119 1.74 -4.39 -2.84
N LEU A 120 2.60 -4.60 -1.84
CA LEU A 120 4.03 -4.37 -1.92
C LEU A 120 4.67 -5.23 -3.02
N HIS A 121 4.42 -6.53 -3.04
CA HIS A 121 4.98 -7.39 -4.10
C HIS A 121 4.37 -7.08 -5.47
N ARG A 122 3.11 -6.64 -5.53
CA ARG A 122 2.54 -6.13 -6.79
C ARG A 122 3.35 -4.96 -7.31
N LYS A 123 3.88 -4.09 -6.44
CA LYS A 123 4.77 -3.01 -6.87
C LYS A 123 6.13 -3.50 -7.35
N GLU A 124 6.67 -4.62 -6.90
CA GLU A 124 7.91 -5.15 -7.48
C GLU A 124 7.75 -5.59 -8.94
N GLY A 125 6.51 -5.93 -9.33
CA GLY A 125 6.18 -6.22 -10.71
C GLY A 125 6.98 -7.39 -11.30
N ALA A 126 7.70 -7.13 -12.39
CA ALA A 126 8.49 -8.15 -13.10
C ALA A 126 9.84 -8.48 -12.44
N PHE A 127 10.26 -7.73 -11.41
CA PHE A 127 11.50 -8.05 -10.70
C PHE A 127 11.40 -9.43 -10.03
N VAL A 128 12.43 -10.25 -10.19
CA VAL A 128 12.56 -11.55 -9.54
C VAL A 128 13.18 -11.34 -8.16
N GLY A 129 12.45 -11.75 -7.13
CA GLY A 129 12.82 -11.56 -5.74
C GLY A 129 12.96 -12.88 -4.97
N GLU A 130 12.44 -12.88 -3.74
CA GLU A 130 12.43 -14.06 -2.87
C GLU A 130 11.81 -15.28 -3.55
N PHE A 131 12.35 -16.46 -3.21
CA PHE A 131 11.92 -17.75 -3.77
C PHE A 131 11.97 -17.84 -5.31
N SER A 132 12.77 -16.97 -5.95
CA SER A 132 12.87 -16.89 -7.42
C SER A 132 11.53 -16.59 -8.10
N MET A 133 10.62 -15.91 -7.40
CA MET A 133 9.33 -15.49 -7.93
C MET A 133 9.40 -14.03 -8.40
N THR A 134 8.65 -13.69 -9.45
CA THR A 134 8.41 -12.28 -9.78
C THR A 134 7.55 -11.63 -8.70
N GLY A 135 7.62 -10.32 -8.56
CA GLY A 135 6.69 -9.54 -7.74
C GLY A 135 5.22 -9.87 -8.03
N TRP A 136 4.86 -10.05 -9.31
CA TRP A 136 3.51 -10.50 -9.71
C TRP A 136 3.12 -11.84 -9.07
N ALA A 137 4.01 -12.84 -9.17
CA ALA A 137 3.74 -14.17 -8.62
C ALA A 137 3.70 -14.15 -7.09
N ASN A 138 4.59 -13.37 -6.45
CA ASN A 138 4.65 -13.26 -5.00
C ASN A 138 3.43 -12.50 -4.44
N SER A 139 2.95 -11.47 -5.15
CA SER A 139 1.69 -10.79 -4.81
C SER A 139 0.52 -11.77 -4.75
N LYS A 140 0.37 -12.65 -5.75
CA LYS A 140 -0.67 -13.70 -5.78
C LYS A 140 -0.55 -14.69 -4.63
N TYR A 141 0.67 -15.06 -4.25
CA TYR A 141 0.88 -15.90 -3.06
C TYR A 141 0.27 -15.24 -1.81
N TRP A 142 0.57 -13.96 -1.58
CA TRP A 142 0.05 -13.22 -0.42
C TRP A 142 -1.44 -12.96 -0.46
N TRP A 143 -2.06 -12.80 -1.65
CA TRP A 143 -3.51 -12.81 -1.77
C TRP A 143 -4.11 -14.15 -1.31
N GLY A 144 -3.42 -15.27 -1.54
CA GLY A 144 -3.82 -16.58 -1.04
C GLY A 144 -3.71 -16.71 0.47
N VAL A 145 -2.67 -16.12 1.07
CA VAL A 145 -2.51 -16.06 2.53
C VAL A 145 -3.59 -15.18 3.17
N LEU A 146 -3.92 -14.05 2.54
CA LEU A 146 -4.97 -13.14 3.00
C LEU A 146 -6.37 -13.81 2.99
N GLY A 147 -6.72 -14.47 1.88
CA GLY A 147 -8.07 -14.94 1.65
C GLY A 147 -9.07 -13.78 1.49
N ALA A 148 -10.22 -13.88 2.16
CA ALA A 148 -11.28 -12.87 2.07
C ALA A 148 -10.95 -11.63 2.92
N HIS A 149 -11.25 -10.44 2.39
CA HIS A 149 -11.09 -9.18 3.12
C HIS A 149 -12.35 -8.30 3.05
N PRO A 150 -12.74 -7.61 4.14
CA PRO A 150 -13.91 -6.72 4.14
C PRO A 150 -13.87 -5.59 3.10
N LEU A 151 -12.67 -5.24 2.61
CA LEU A 151 -12.51 -4.16 1.63
C LEU A 151 -12.78 -4.57 0.19
N PHE A 152 -12.87 -5.87 -0.13
CA PHE A 152 -13.03 -6.32 -1.51
C PHE A 152 -14.26 -5.71 -2.19
N GLU A 153 -15.39 -5.60 -1.48
CA GLU A 153 -16.58 -4.93 -2.02
C GLU A 153 -16.33 -3.44 -2.32
N ALA A 154 -15.73 -2.71 -1.38
CA ALA A 154 -15.44 -1.29 -1.55
C ALA A 154 -14.45 -1.03 -2.70
N VAL A 155 -13.46 -1.90 -2.87
CA VAL A 155 -12.48 -1.80 -3.95
C VAL A 155 -13.13 -2.13 -5.31
N ALA A 156 -14.00 -3.13 -5.38
CA ALA A 156 -14.75 -3.45 -6.60
C ALA A 156 -15.58 -2.25 -7.08
N VAL A 157 -16.31 -1.60 -6.16
CA VAL A 157 -17.12 -0.40 -6.46
C VAL A 157 -16.21 0.73 -6.96
N ALA A 158 -15.13 1.03 -6.26
CA ALA A 158 -14.21 2.09 -6.65
C ALA A 158 -13.55 1.83 -8.01
N ALA A 159 -13.20 0.58 -8.31
CA ALA A 159 -12.61 0.20 -9.59
C ALA A 159 -13.60 0.28 -10.75
N ALA A 160 -14.89 -0.01 -10.51
CA ALA A 160 -15.95 0.10 -11.52
C ALA A 160 -16.31 1.55 -11.85
N GLU A 161 -16.20 2.46 -10.89
CA GLU A 161 -16.42 3.90 -11.08
C GLU A 161 -15.22 4.62 -11.70
N MET A 162 -14.06 3.97 -11.75
CA MET A 162 -12.83 4.57 -12.26
C MET A 162 -12.94 4.88 -13.76
N PRO A 163 -12.72 6.14 -14.20
CA PRO A 163 -12.73 6.47 -15.61
C PRO A 163 -11.70 5.63 -16.39
N ARG A 164 -12.12 5.08 -17.53
CA ARG A 164 -11.25 4.34 -18.42
C ARG A 164 -11.43 4.80 -19.86
N GLU A 165 -10.31 5.10 -20.51
CA GLU A 165 -10.25 5.24 -21.95
C GLU A 165 -10.24 3.85 -22.60
N PRO A 166 -10.66 3.71 -23.87
CA PRO A 166 -10.63 2.43 -24.57
C PRO A 166 -9.21 1.86 -24.67
N SER A 167 -9.08 0.57 -24.38
CA SER A 167 -7.87 -0.24 -24.56
C SER A 167 -8.32 -1.70 -24.75
N PRO A 168 -7.67 -2.48 -25.62
CA PRO A 168 -8.00 -3.90 -25.78
C PRO A 168 -7.97 -4.67 -24.45
N LEU A 169 -6.98 -4.40 -23.59
CA LEU A 169 -6.90 -5.03 -22.27
C LEU A 169 -8.05 -4.61 -21.35
N LEU A 170 -8.50 -3.36 -21.43
CA LEU A 170 -9.60 -2.86 -20.61
C LEU A 170 -10.98 -3.27 -21.14
N GLU A 171 -11.11 -3.53 -22.43
CA GLU A 171 -12.31 -4.10 -23.05
C GLU A 171 -12.53 -5.55 -22.59
N ASP A 172 -11.46 -6.35 -22.53
CA ASP A 172 -11.48 -7.72 -22.02
C ASP A 172 -11.53 -7.79 -20.49
N TRP A 173 -11.21 -6.69 -19.79
CA TRP A 173 -11.29 -6.59 -18.34
C TRP A 173 -12.74 -6.40 -17.86
N HIS A 174 -13.22 -7.36 -17.09
CA HIS A 174 -14.55 -7.37 -16.50
C HIS A 174 -14.47 -7.51 -14.98
N LEU A 175 -15.11 -6.57 -14.28
CA LEU A 175 -15.27 -6.62 -12.82
C LEU A 175 -16.56 -7.37 -12.48
N ASP A 176 -16.43 -8.54 -11.88
CA ASP A 176 -17.51 -9.28 -11.23
C ASP A 176 -17.14 -9.52 -9.76
N GLY A 177 -17.29 -8.45 -8.97
CA GLY A 177 -16.66 -8.34 -7.66
C GLY A 177 -15.15 -8.03 -7.76
N TRP A 178 -14.47 -8.07 -6.62
CA TRP A 178 -13.02 -7.84 -6.56
C TRP A 178 -12.28 -9.17 -6.55
N ASP A 179 -11.62 -9.47 -7.67
CA ASP A 179 -10.64 -10.55 -7.76
C ASP A 179 -9.23 -9.95 -7.78
N PRO A 180 -8.46 -10.04 -6.68
CA PRO A 180 -7.12 -9.49 -6.63
C PRO A 180 -6.14 -10.22 -7.56
N TYR A 181 -6.38 -11.50 -7.87
CA TYR A 181 -5.55 -12.25 -8.81
C TYR A 181 -5.72 -11.73 -10.22
N ALA A 182 -6.97 -11.55 -10.65
CA ALA A 182 -7.30 -11.00 -11.95
C ALA A 182 -6.76 -9.58 -12.11
N PHE A 183 -6.81 -8.76 -11.05
CA PHE A 183 -6.24 -7.41 -11.11
C PHE A 183 -4.70 -7.42 -11.19
N VAL A 184 -4.02 -8.36 -10.52
CA VAL A 184 -2.58 -8.57 -10.71
C VAL A 184 -2.26 -8.97 -12.16
N ASP A 185 -3.08 -9.83 -12.77
CA ASP A 185 -2.92 -10.22 -14.17
C ASP A 185 -3.10 -9.05 -15.13
N LEU A 186 -4.10 -8.19 -14.90
CA LEU A 186 -4.28 -6.96 -15.67
C LEU A 186 -3.04 -6.05 -15.56
N CYS A 187 -2.53 -5.84 -14.34
CA CYS A 187 -1.34 -5.03 -14.11
C CYS A 187 -0.11 -5.60 -14.86
N ALA A 188 0.08 -6.92 -14.80
CA ALA A 188 1.19 -7.60 -15.47
C ALA A 188 1.07 -7.51 -17.00
N ALA A 189 -0.14 -7.70 -17.55
CA ALA A 189 -0.41 -7.61 -18.97
C ALA A 189 -0.23 -6.17 -19.50
N ALA A 190 -0.72 -5.17 -18.77
CA ALA A 190 -0.53 -3.77 -19.10
C ALA A 190 0.95 -3.38 -19.12
N HIS A 191 1.71 -3.81 -18.10
CA HIS A 191 3.15 -3.58 -18.03
C HIS A 191 3.92 -4.28 -19.16
N ALA A 192 3.61 -5.55 -19.45
CA ALA A 192 4.31 -6.33 -20.47
C ALA A 192 4.02 -5.84 -21.90
N SER A 193 2.81 -5.34 -22.17
CA SER A 193 2.41 -4.80 -23.48
C SER A 193 2.83 -3.34 -23.70
N GLY A 194 3.15 -2.61 -22.62
CA GLY A 194 3.36 -1.16 -22.69
C GLY A 194 2.07 -0.38 -22.99
N ASP A 195 0.91 -0.96 -22.68
CA ASP A 195 -0.39 -0.27 -22.84
C ASP A 195 -0.53 0.81 -21.76
N GLU A 196 -0.15 2.04 -22.10
CA GLU A 196 -0.19 3.17 -21.18
C GLU A 196 -1.60 3.51 -20.68
N THR A 197 -2.64 3.23 -21.46
CA THR A 197 -4.03 3.43 -21.05
C THR A 197 -4.41 2.44 -19.95
N ALA A 198 -4.14 1.15 -20.17
CA ALA A 198 -4.38 0.12 -19.17
C ALA A 198 -3.50 0.34 -17.92
N MET A 199 -2.24 0.75 -18.09
CA MET A 199 -1.36 1.11 -16.98
C MET A 199 -1.88 2.30 -16.18
N ALA A 200 -2.43 3.33 -16.84
CA ALA A 200 -3.03 4.48 -16.17
C ALA A 200 -4.24 4.08 -15.33
N TYR A 201 -5.13 3.24 -15.87
CA TYR A 201 -6.25 2.67 -15.13
C TYR A 201 -5.77 1.86 -13.92
N CYS A 202 -4.80 0.96 -14.11
CA CYS A 202 -4.23 0.15 -13.02
C CYS A 202 -3.61 1.02 -11.92
N ARG A 203 -2.90 2.11 -12.27
CA ARG A 203 -2.35 3.06 -11.30
C ARG A 203 -3.45 3.72 -10.46
N ALA A 204 -4.52 4.16 -11.11
CA ALA A 204 -5.63 4.82 -10.43
C ALA A 204 -6.40 3.85 -9.51
N VAL A 205 -6.66 2.62 -9.96
CA VAL A 205 -7.28 1.58 -9.12
C VAL A 205 -6.37 1.19 -7.96
N ALA A 206 -5.07 1.00 -8.19
CA ALA A 206 -4.12 0.69 -7.13
C ALA A 206 -3.99 1.82 -6.10
N GLU A 207 -4.14 3.08 -6.51
CA GLU A 207 -4.17 4.23 -5.59
C GLU A 207 -5.41 4.20 -4.69
N VAL A 208 -6.60 4.03 -5.26
CA VAL A 208 -7.84 4.01 -4.45
C VAL A 208 -7.91 2.76 -3.56
N GLU A 209 -7.40 1.62 -4.01
CA GLU A 209 -7.26 0.41 -3.18
C GLU A 209 -6.36 0.68 -1.96
N TRP A 210 -5.23 1.37 -2.17
CA TRP A 210 -4.36 1.78 -1.08
C TRP A 210 -5.05 2.75 -0.13
N ASP A 211 -5.79 3.75 -0.63
CA ASP A 211 -6.53 4.71 0.19
C ASP A 211 -7.57 4.04 1.08
N LEU A 212 -8.32 3.08 0.52
CA LEU A 212 -9.32 2.30 1.25
C LEU A 212 -8.67 1.46 2.34
N LEU A 213 -7.57 0.75 2.04
CA LEU A 213 -6.83 -0.04 3.01
C LEU A 213 -6.25 0.83 4.12
N HIS A 214 -5.59 1.91 3.74
CA HIS A 214 -4.99 2.85 4.68
C HIS A 214 -6.04 3.45 5.62
N GLY A 215 -7.17 3.92 5.06
CA GLY A 215 -8.30 4.45 5.82
C GLY A 215 -8.91 3.42 6.76
N HIS A 216 -9.06 2.16 6.32
CA HIS A 216 -9.54 1.05 7.15
C HIS A 216 -8.66 0.80 8.37
N ILE A 217 -7.33 0.72 8.15
CA ILE A 217 -6.38 0.47 9.22
C ILE A 217 -6.38 1.65 10.21
N LEU A 218 -6.36 2.89 9.69
CA LEU A 218 -6.35 4.11 10.50
C LEU A 218 -7.61 4.24 11.34
N ALA A 219 -8.80 4.05 10.75
CA ALA A 219 -10.07 4.13 11.46
C ALA A 219 -10.18 3.10 12.60
N GLY A 220 -9.47 1.97 12.47
CA GLY A 220 -9.41 0.97 13.51
C GLY A 220 -8.35 1.20 14.59
N LEU A 221 -7.61 2.31 14.54
CA LEU A 221 -6.69 2.80 15.58
C LEU A 221 -7.28 3.98 16.38
N GLU A 222 -8.39 4.57 15.91
CA GLU A 222 -9.17 5.63 16.56
C GLU A 222 -10.29 5.05 17.43
#